data_AF-G9EN05-F1
#
_entry.id   AF-G9EN05-F1
#
_cell.length_a   1.000
_cell.length_b   1.000
_cell.length_c   1.000
_cell.angle_alpha   90.00
_cell.angle_beta   90.00
_cell.angle_gamma   90.00
#
_symmetry.space_group_name_H-M   'P 1'
#
loop_
_entity.id
_entity.type
_entity.pdbx_description
1 polymer ?
#
loop_
_entity_poly.entity_id
_entity_poly.type
_entity_poly.pdbx_seq_one_letter_code
_entity_poly.pdbx_strand_id
1 'polypeptide(L)'
;MTQFECEFITKCLATLSHILADERELTEAINAFTQNDDKNPRYELRTKIPNALYWSHHELRQFSAAYSEMIFRIISFYKQNSTISNEQINAAKILFEQMYIPGITKETQAGQRISSIIERIAAGFDFDHENEKLVNSNAVEKTNPHSFFFAASLLATASVAAAIYLSSSK
;
A
#
# COMPACT_ATOMS: atom_id res chain seq x y z
N MET A 1 9.14 10.97 -10.22
CA MET A 1 9.31 11.19 -8.77
C MET A 1 10.12 12.46 -8.58
N THR A 2 9.67 13.37 -7.72
CA THR A 2 10.36 14.63 -7.38
C THR A 2 11.39 14.39 -6.27
N GLN A 3 12.35 15.32 -6.09
CA GLN A 3 13.31 15.24 -4.99
C GLN A 3 12.60 15.17 -3.62
N PHE A 4 11.55 15.97 -3.43
CA PHE A 4 10.76 15.94 -2.20
C PHE A 4 10.12 14.57 -1.97
N GLU A 5 9.54 13.95 -3.00
CA GLU A 5 8.95 12.62 -2.89
C GLU A 5 10.00 11.57 -2.49
N CYS A 6 11.20 11.61 -3.11
CA CYS A 6 12.31 10.73 -2.73
C CYS A 6 12.67 10.90 -1.25
N GLU A 7 12.91 12.14 -0.81
CA GLU A 7 13.27 12.43 0.58
C GLU A 7 12.17 12.02 1.58
N PHE A 8 10.92 12.29 1.24
CA PHE A 8 9.75 11.92 2.04
C PHE A 8 9.69 10.40 2.22
N ILE A 9 9.78 9.65 1.12
CA ILE A 9 9.70 8.20 1.12
C ILE A 9 10.89 7.58 1.88
N THR A 10 12.11 8.08 1.66
CA THR A 10 13.29 7.61 2.40
C THR A 10 13.11 7.80 3.90
N LYS A 11 12.59 8.96 4.33
CA LYS A 11 12.28 9.20 5.75
C LYS A 11 11.18 8.29 6.26
N CYS A 12 10.12 8.04 5.47
CA CYS A 12 9.05 7.12 5.83
C CYS A 12 9.60 5.70 6.06
N LEU A 13 10.40 5.17 5.15
CA LEU A 13 10.99 3.83 5.25
C LEU A 13 11.92 3.71 6.45
N ALA A 14 12.82 4.68 6.63
CA ALA A 14 13.74 4.69 7.77
C ALA A 14 13.00 4.77 9.11
N THR A 15 12.00 5.65 9.22
CA THR A 15 11.21 5.83 10.44
C THR A 15 10.35 4.60 10.74
N LEU A 16 9.73 4.02 9.71
CA LEU A 16 8.93 2.80 9.85
C LEU A 16 9.79 1.63 10.35
N SER A 17 10.96 1.42 9.73
CA SER A 17 11.89 0.36 10.14
C SER A 17 12.38 0.57 11.57
N HIS A 18 12.71 1.81 11.94
CA HIS A 18 13.13 2.14 13.31
C HIS A 18 12.05 1.81 14.34
N ILE A 19 10.80 2.25 14.11
CA ILE A 19 9.69 1.97 15.04
C ILE A 19 9.43 0.46 15.13
N LEU A 20 9.49 -0.28 14.02
CA LEU A 20 9.26 -1.72 14.03
C LEU A 20 10.39 -2.51 14.72
N ALA A 21 11.62 -1.99 14.69
CA ALA A 21 12.79 -2.66 15.27
C ALA A 21 13.00 -2.33 16.76
N ASP A 22 12.55 -1.16 17.23
CA ASP A 22 12.64 -0.77 18.64
C ASP A 22 11.38 -1.19 19.40
N GLU A 23 11.53 -2.14 20.33
CA GLU A 23 10.41 -2.71 21.10
C GLU A 23 9.64 -1.64 21.90
N ARG A 24 10.34 -0.65 22.44
CA ARG A 24 9.73 0.41 23.24
C ARG A 24 8.95 1.37 22.35
N GLU A 25 9.54 1.84 21.25
CA GLU A 25 8.86 2.68 20.27
C GLU A 25 7.63 1.98 19.67
N LEU A 26 7.74 0.68 19.36
CA LEU A 26 6.62 -0.10 18.83
C LEU A 26 5.50 -0.23 19.87
N THR A 27 5.84 -0.49 21.12
CA THR A 27 4.86 -0.60 22.21
C THR A 27 4.14 0.72 22.45
N GLU A 28 4.89 1.83 22.48
CA GLU A 28 4.32 3.17 22.61
C GLU A 28 3.40 3.51 21.43
N ALA A 29 3.82 3.21 20.20
CA ALA A 29 3.01 3.39 19.01
C ALA A 29 1.73 2.55 19.07
N ILE A 30 1.80 1.30 19.51
CA ILE A 30 0.62 0.43 19.67
C ILE A 30 -0.33 1.00 20.71
N ASN A 31 0.15 1.41 21.88
CA ASN A 31 -0.69 1.96 22.96
C ASN A 31 -1.40 3.25 22.52
N ALA A 32 -0.66 4.15 21.86
CA ALA A 32 -1.23 5.38 21.30
C ALA A 32 -2.27 5.06 20.22
N PHE A 33 -1.96 4.08 19.36
CA PHE A 33 -2.81 3.66 18.27
C PHE A 33 -4.10 3.00 18.74
N THR A 34 -4.04 2.11 19.74
CA THR A 34 -5.23 1.45 20.32
C THR A 34 -5.97 2.34 21.32
N GLN A 35 -5.41 3.49 21.70
CA GLN A 35 -5.87 4.31 22.82
C GLN A 35 -5.98 3.52 24.13
N ASN A 36 -5.07 2.55 24.32
CA ASN A 36 -5.10 1.55 25.41
C ASN A 36 -6.33 0.62 25.38
N ASP A 37 -7.05 0.54 24.25
CA ASP A 37 -8.12 -0.45 24.00
C ASP A 37 -7.75 -1.39 22.85
N ASP A 38 -7.15 -2.51 23.24
CA ASP A 38 -6.72 -3.58 22.36
C ASP A 38 -7.83 -4.26 21.55
N LYS A 39 -9.11 -3.98 21.86
CA LYS A 39 -10.26 -4.53 21.14
C LYS A 39 -10.83 -3.54 20.14
N ASN A 40 -10.28 -2.34 20.00
CA ASN A 40 -10.82 -1.32 19.12
C ASN A 40 -10.53 -1.65 17.63
N PRO A 41 -11.57 -1.99 16.83
CA PRO A 41 -11.39 -2.43 15.44
C PRO A 41 -11.12 -1.27 14.46
N ARG A 42 -11.14 -0.01 14.90
CA ARG A 42 -10.91 1.16 14.02
C ARG A 42 -9.49 1.24 13.46
N TYR A 43 -8.59 0.40 13.94
CA TYR A 43 -7.16 0.57 13.81
C TYR A 43 -6.49 -0.49 12.92
N GLU A 44 -7.21 -1.11 11.99
CA GLU A 44 -6.59 -2.08 11.09
C GLU A 44 -6.45 -1.48 9.69
N LEU A 45 -5.21 -1.28 9.22
CA LEU A 45 -4.88 -0.86 7.83
C LEU A 45 -5.15 -1.98 6.80
N ARG A 46 -6.19 -2.80 7.00
CA ARG A 46 -6.47 -3.98 6.16
C ARG A 46 -6.56 -3.65 4.68
N THR A 47 -6.96 -2.43 4.33
CA THR A 47 -7.16 -2.01 2.94
C THR A 47 -5.87 -1.63 2.21
N LYS A 48 -4.76 -1.39 2.93
CA LYS A 48 -3.50 -0.92 2.32
C LYS A 48 -2.40 -1.98 2.27
N ILE A 49 -2.56 -3.08 3.02
CA ILE A 49 -1.59 -4.18 3.05
C ILE A 49 -2.08 -5.27 2.09
N PRO A 50 -1.32 -5.64 1.04
CA PRO A 50 -1.64 -6.79 0.22
C PRO A 50 -1.80 -8.03 1.10
N ASN A 51 -2.82 -8.84 0.81
CA ASN A 51 -3.04 -10.10 1.53
C ASN A 51 -3.22 -9.93 3.05
N ALA A 52 -3.71 -8.77 3.52
CA ALA A 52 -3.95 -8.49 4.94
C ALA A 52 -4.80 -9.56 5.66
N LEU A 53 -5.70 -10.23 4.94
CA LEU A 53 -6.51 -11.34 5.49
C LEU A 53 -5.69 -12.52 6.01
N TYR A 54 -4.45 -12.68 5.51
CA TYR A 54 -3.54 -13.75 5.89
C TYR A 54 -2.56 -13.33 6.99
N TRP A 55 -2.63 -12.07 7.44
CA TRP A 55 -1.80 -11.57 8.54
C TRP A 55 -2.42 -11.92 9.88
N SER A 56 -1.59 -12.26 10.86
CA SER A 56 -2.08 -12.37 12.23
C SER A 56 -2.52 -11.00 12.73
N HIS A 57 -3.51 -10.97 13.63
CA HIS A 57 -3.96 -9.70 14.22
C HIS A 57 -2.80 -8.95 14.92
N HIS A 58 -1.86 -9.69 15.51
CA HIS A 58 -0.66 -9.13 16.13
C HIS A 58 0.23 -8.41 15.10
N GLU A 59 0.62 -9.06 14.01
CA GLU A 59 1.47 -8.45 12.97
C GLU A 59 0.76 -7.26 12.29
N LEU A 60 -0.56 -7.39 12.04
CA LEU A 60 -1.38 -6.32 11.49
C LEU A 60 -1.41 -5.10 12.42
N ARG A 61 -1.54 -5.32 13.73
CA ARG A 61 -1.52 -4.27 14.75
C ARG A 61 -0.15 -3.58 14.80
N GLN A 62 0.93 -4.36 14.88
CA GLN A 62 2.30 -3.82 14.91
C GLN A 62 2.56 -2.93 13.70
N PHE A 63 2.29 -3.43 12.50
CA PHE A 63 2.50 -2.67 11.27
C PHE A 63 1.59 -1.44 11.19
N SER A 64 0.32 -1.57 11.58
CA SER A 64 -0.64 -0.47 11.50
C SER A 64 -0.34 0.66 12.49
N ALA A 65 0.10 0.30 13.70
CA ALA A 65 0.55 1.25 14.71
C ALA A 65 1.81 1.99 14.24
N ALA A 66 2.83 1.24 13.79
CA ALA A 66 4.08 1.81 13.32
C ALA A 66 3.89 2.72 12.10
N TYR A 67 3.03 2.33 11.15
CA TYR A 67 2.69 3.17 10.01
C TYR A 67 1.98 4.46 10.44
N SER A 68 1.00 4.36 11.33
CA SER A 68 0.22 5.53 11.78
C SER A 68 1.12 6.55 12.47
N GLU A 69 1.99 6.05 13.36
CA GLU A 69 2.96 6.87 14.08
C GLU A 69 4.00 7.48 13.13
N MET A 70 4.54 6.69 12.19
CA MET A 70 5.46 7.18 11.16
C MET A 70 4.83 8.30 10.34
N ILE A 71 3.61 8.12 9.84
CA ILE A 71 2.91 9.16 9.05
C ILE A 71 2.69 10.42 9.88
N PHE A 72 2.29 10.28 11.14
CA PHE A 72 2.12 11.41 12.05
C PHE A 72 3.43 12.19 12.23
N ARG A 73 4.54 11.51 12.53
CA ARG A 73 5.87 12.14 12.71
C ARG A 73 6.32 12.86 11.44
N ILE A 74 6.24 12.19 10.28
CA ILE A 74 6.71 12.75 9.01
C ILE A 74 5.87 13.94 8.55
N ILE A 75 4.54 13.84 8.62
CA ILE A 75 3.67 14.97 8.27
C ILE A 75 3.90 16.14 9.21
N SER A 76 4.02 15.89 10.52
CA SER A 76 4.25 16.95 11.51
C SER A 76 5.58 17.66 11.29
N PHE A 77 6.63 16.91 10.93
CA PHE A 77 7.93 17.47 10.55
C PHE A 77 7.82 18.39 9.33
N TYR A 78 7.22 17.91 8.24
CA TYR A 78 7.15 18.70 7.00
C TYR A 78 6.18 19.88 7.06
N LYS A 79 5.12 19.80 7.87
CA LYS A 79 4.21 20.94 8.11
C LYS A 79 4.86 22.12 8.83
N GLN A 80 5.99 21.89 9.52
CA GLN A 80 6.76 22.99 10.12
C GLN A 80 7.54 23.79 9.06
N ASN A 81 7.72 23.25 7.86
CA ASN A 81 8.39 23.93 6.76
C ASN A 81 7.39 24.65 5.86
N SER A 82 7.39 25.98 5.90
CA SER A 82 6.48 26.81 5.10
C SER A 82 6.70 26.74 3.59
N THR A 83 7.81 26.16 3.12
CA THR A 83 8.09 26.02 1.68
C THR A 83 7.45 24.78 1.05
N ILE A 84 6.95 23.86 1.88
CA ILE A 84 6.38 22.59 1.43
C ILE A 84 4.86 22.69 1.54
N SER A 85 4.17 22.48 0.42
CA SER A 85 2.70 22.57 0.39
C SER A 85 2.04 21.28 0.92
N ASN A 86 0.80 21.40 1.38
CA ASN A 86 0.01 20.23 1.80
C ASN A 86 -0.25 19.27 0.62
N GLU A 87 -0.37 19.80 -0.60
CA GLU A 87 -0.53 19.00 -1.82
C GLU A 87 0.72 18.15 -2.10
N GLN A 88 1.92 18.72 -1.91
CA GLN A 88 3.17 17.96 -2.06
C GLN A 88 3.25 16.82 -1.04
N ILE A 89 2.96 17.10 0.23
CA ILE A 89 2.92 16.09 1.30
C ILE A 89 1.92 14.99 0.96
N ASN A 90 0.72 15.35 0.51
CA ASN A 90 -0.32 14.38 0.17
C ASN A 90 0.07 13.52 -1.05
N ALA A 91 0.67 14.13 -2.08
CA ALA A 91 1.16 13.40 -3.25
C ALA A 91 2.23 12.37 -2.87
N ALA A 92 3.23 12.76 -2.06
CA ALA A 92 4.27 11.87 -1.59
C ALA A 92 3.72 10.74 -0.70
N LYS A 93 2.74 11.04 0.17
CA LYS A 93 2.05 10.04 0.99
C LYS A 93 1.27 9.03 0.14
N ILE A 94 0.53 9.50 -0.88
CA ILE A 94 -0.19 8.61 -1.80
C ILE A 94 0.81 7.71 -2.53
N LEU A 95 1.91 8.26 -3.02
CA LEU A 95 2.96 7.50 -3.70
C LEU A 95 3.58 6.43 -2.79
N PHE A 96 3.88 6.77 -1.54
CA PHE A 96 4.35 5.83 -0.53
C PHE A 96 3.35 4.69 -0.28
N GLU A 97 2.06 5.02 -0.10
CA GLU A 97 1.01 4.04 0.16
C GLU A 97 0.74 3.11 -1.02
N GLN A 98 0.76 3.64 -2.24
CA GLN A 98 0.41 2.86 -3.44
C GLN A 98 1.55 2.00 -3.95
N MET A 99 2.80 2.45 -3.82
CA MET A 99 3.94 1.75 -4.40
C MET A 99 4.84 1.08 -3.37
N TYR A 100 5.10 1.75 -2.26
CA TYR A 100 6.12 1.28 -1.30
C TYR A 100 5.54 0.32 -0.28
N ILE A 101 4.34 0.60 0.25
CA ILE A 101 3.69 -0.31 1.20
C ILE A 101 3.49 -1.71 0.59
N PRO A 102 2.92 -1.88 -0.62
CA PRO A 102 2.82 -3.20 -1.22
C PRO A 102 4.18 -3.85 -1.45
N GLY A 103 5.17 -3.07 -1.92
CA GLY A 103 6.51 -3.56 -2.20
C GLY A 103 7.26 -4.09 -0.98
N ILE A 104 7.12 -3.44 0.18
CA ILE A 104 7.80 -3.90 1.41
C ILE A 104 7.05 -5.02 2.13
N THR A 105 5.75 -5.18 1.88
CA THR A 105 4.89 -6.16 2.58
C THR A 105 4.61 -7.43 1.79
N LYS A 106 4.91 -7.47 0.50
CA LYS A 106 4.71 -8.64 -0.35
C LYS A 106 5.62 -9.81 0.04
N GLU A 107 5.15 -11.02 -0.28
CA GLU A 107 5.93 -12.26 -0.16
C GLU A 107 6.51 -12.52 1.24
N THR A 108 5.86 -11.98 2.28
CA THR A 108 6.27 -12.19 3.67
C THR A 108 5.64 -13.45 4.25
N GLN A 109 6.43 -14.21 5.02
CA GLN A 109 5.98 -15.44 5.68
C GLN A 109 5.28 -15.13 7.01
N ALA A 110 4.24 -15.90 7.33
CA ALA A 110 3.53 -15.73 8.59
C ALA A 110 4.43 -15.95 9.81
N GLY A 111 4.33 -15.06 10.80
CA GLY A 111 5.18 -15.07 11.99
C GLY A 111 6.53 -14.37 11.80
N GLN A 112 6.89 -14.00 10.58
CA GLN A 112 8.16 -13.34 10.24
C GLN A 112 7.96 -12.03 9.47
N ARG A 113 6.73 -11.55 9.33
CA ARG A 113 6.44 -10.43 8.42
C ARG A 113 7.14 -9.15 8.83
N ILE A 114 7.11 -8.82 10.12
CA ILE A 114 7.74 -7.61 10.65
C ILE A 114 9.25 -7.65 10.46
N SER A 115 9.91 -8.75 10.80
CA SER A 115 11.35 -8.91 10.59
C SER A 115 11.72 -8.85 9.11
N SER A 116 10.96 -9.50 8.22
CA SER A 116 11.19 -9.43 6.77
C SER A 116 11.03 -8.02 6.21
N ILE A 117 10.10 -7.22 6.74
CA ILE A 117 9.92 -5.81 6.35
C ILE A 117 11.14 -4.99 6.77
N ILE A 118 11.58 -5.15 8.01
CA ILE A 118 12.77 -4.45 8.55
C ILE A 118 14.01 -4.78 7.69
N GLU A 119 14.25 -6.07 7.45
CA GLU A 119 15.37 -6.56 6.64
C GLU A 119 15.32 -6.01 5.21
N ARG A 120 14.13 -6.03 4.59
CA ARG A 120 13.92 -5.53 3.23
C ARG A 120 14.17 -4.03 3.12
N ILE A 121 13.76 -3.24 4.12
CA ILE A 121 14.06 -1.81 4.17
C ILE A 121 15.59 -1.61 4.37
N ALA A 122 16.21 -2.38 5.27
CA ALA A 122 17.64 -2.28 5.56
C ALA A 122 18.53 -2.68 4.38
N ALA A 123 18.09 -3.64 3.56
CA ALA A 123 18.76 -4.05 2.32
C ALA A 123 18.68 -2.97 1.21
N GLY A 124 18.04 -1.82 1.49
CA GLY A 124 17.98 -0.70 0.57
C GLY A 124 16.94 -0.88 -0.51
N PHE A 125 15.76 -1.43 -0.15
CA PHE A 125 14.58 -1.66 -1.00
C PHE A 125 14.70 -1.03 -2.40
N ASP A 126 15.22 -1.82 -3.34
CA ASP A 126 15.56 -1.35 -4.68
C ASP A 126 14.31 -1.37 -5.56
N PHE A 127 13.83 -0.17 -5.89
CA PHE A 127 12.58 0.04 -6.59
C PHE A 127 12.69 -0.22 -8.10
N ASP A 128 13.89 -0.09 -8.68
CA ASP A 128 14.07 -0.20 -10.14
C ASP A 128 13.79 -1.64 -10.64
N HIS A 129 14.02 -2.65 -9.80
CA HIS A 129 13.76 -4.05 -10.14
C HIS A 129 12.29 -4.48 -9.95
N GLU A 130 11.54 -3.78 -9.09
CA GLU A 130 10.11 -4.03 -8.84
C GLU A 130 9.21 -3.38 -9.91
N ASN A 131 9.59 -2.18 -10.37
CA ASN A 131 8.87 -1.45 -11.40
C ASN A 131 8.89 -2.15 -12.77
N GLU A 132 9.97 -2.83 -13.12
CA GLU A 132 10.07 -3.56 -14.39
C GLU A 132 9.03 -4.70 -14.48
N LYS A 133 8.65 -5.30 -13.34
CA LYS A 133 7.56 -6.29 -13.26
C LYS A 133 6.18 -5.63 -13.33
N LEU A 134 6.00 -4.46 -12.72
CA LEU A 134 4.73 -3.72 -12.70
C LEU A 134 4.41 -3.07 -14.06
N VAL A 135 5.42 -2.56 -14.77
CA VAL A 135 5.29 -2.01 -16.12
C VAL A 135 5.02 -3.11 -17.15
N ASN A 136 5.67 -4.27 -17.03
CA ASN A 136 5.38 -5.43 -17.91
C ASN A 136 4.02 -6.07 -17.64
N SER A 137 3.46 -5.93 -16.44
CA SER A 137 2.10 -6.42 -16.11
C SER A 137 1.00 -5.46 -16.58
N ASN A 138 1.33 -4.18 -16.79
CA ASN A 138 0.42 -3.11 -17.20
C ASN A 138 0.65 -2.63 -18.64
N ALA A 139 1.42 -3.37 -19.44
CA ALA A 139 1.56 -3.12 -20.87
C ALA A 139 0.30 -3.59 -21.64
N VAL A 140 -0.84 -2.97 -21.34
CA VAL A 140 -1.92 -2.81 -22.31
C VAL A 140 -1.72 -1.44 -22.96
N GLU A 141 -1.76 -1.46 -24.29
CA GLU A 141 -1.35 -0.40 -25.19
C GLU A 141 -1.73 1.02 -24.76
N LYS A 142 -0.72 1.90 -24.79
CA LYS A 142 -0.87 3.36 -24.81
C LYS A 142 -1.86 3.78 -25.90
N THR A 143 -2.99 4.33 -25.51
CA THR A 143 -3.58 5.50 -26.20
C THR A 143 -4.09 6.49 -25.16
N ASN A 144 -3.42 7.65 -25.07
CA ASN A 144 -3.94 8.85 -24.41
C ASN A 144 -4.50 9.75 -25.52
N PRO A 145 -5.72 10.28 -25.39
CA PRO A 145 -5.79 11.72 -25.16
C PRO A 145 -6.99 12.14 -24.29
N HIS A 146 -6.75 13.08 -23.37
CA HIS A 146 -7.73 13.88 -22.62
C HIS A 146 -9.20 13.79 -23.05
N SER A 147 -10.05 13.18 -22.21
CA SER A 147 -11.48 13.47 -22.17
C SER A 147 -11.99 13.52 -20.73
N PHE A 148 -12.47 14.70 -20.35
CA PHE A 148 -13.26 14.93 -19.16
C PHE A 148 -14.72 14.49 -19.40
N PHE A 149 -15.45 14.29 -18.28
CA PHE A 149 -16.91 14.21 -18.10
C PHE A 149 -17.58 12.83 -18.04
N PHE A 150 -18.46 12.75 -17.04
CA PHE A 150 -19.48 11.75 -16.73
C PHE A 150 -20.30 11.30 -17.95
N ALA A 151 -20.66 10.01 -18.01
CA ALA A 151 -22.05 9.50 -18.01
C ALA A 151 -22.16 8.02 -18.46
N ALA A 152 -22.95 7.28 -17.68
CA ALA A 152 -23.97 6.30 -18.05
C ALA A 152 -23.65 5.08 -18.97
N SER A 153 -23.90 3.90 -18.39
CA SER A 153 -24.60 2.71 -18.94
C SER A 153 -24.24 2.19 -20.33
N LEU A 154 -23.91 0.89 -20.42
CA LEU A 154 -24.67 -0.02 -21.29
C LEU A 154 -24.47 -1.49 -20.87
N LEU A 155 -25.61 -2.17 -20.68
CA LEU A 155 -25.72 -3.63 -20.64
C LEU A 155 -25.23 -4.22 -21.96
N ALA A 156 -24.44 -5.29 -21.89
CA ALA A 156 -24.29 -6.24 -22.99
C ALA A 156 -24.40 -7.67 -22.42
N THR A 157 -25.63 -8.16 -22.35
CA THR A 157 -25.93 -9.59 -22.21
C THR A 157 -25.42 -10.30 -23.46
N ALA A 158 -24.39 -11.13 -23.32
CA ALA A 158 -23.96 -12.01 -24.40
C ALA A 158 -25.05 -13.07 -24.64
N SER A 159 -25.62 -13.04 -25.83
CA SER A 159 -26.53 -14.06 -26.36
C SER A 159 -25.76 -15.35 -26.64
N VAL A 160 -26.09 -16.42 -25.91
CA VAL A 160 -25.63 -17.78 -26.23
C VAL A 160 -26.48 -18.29 -27.40
N ALA A 161 -25.87 -18.44 -28.57
CA ALA A 161 -26.49 -19.10 -29.71
C ALA A 161 -26.57 -20.63 -29.45
N ALA A 162 -27.78 -21.17 -29.52
CA ALA A 162 -28.04 -22.60 -29.56
C ALA A 162 -28.21 -23.05 -31.01
N ALA A 163 -27.59 -24.17 -31.39
CA ALA A 163 -28.03 -24.96 -32.53
C ALA A 163 -27.92 -26.46 -32.17
N ILE A 164 -29.09 -27.04 -32.01
CA ILE A 164 -29.40 -28.43 -31.70
C ILE A 164 -29.13 -29.28 -32.96
N TYR A 165 -28.46 -30.41 -32.80
CA TYR A 165 -28.25 -31.40 -33.87
C TYR A 165 -29.22 -32.59 -33.69
N LEU A 166 -30.29 -32.61 -34.48
CA LEU A 166 -31.25 -33.72 -34.72
C LEU A 166 -31.77 -33.49 -36.16
N SER A 167 -31.85 -34.41 -37.12
CA SER A 167 -32.18 -35.85 -37.14
C SER A 167 -31.76 -36.48 -38.50
N SER A 168 -31.26 -37.73 -38.54
CA SER A 168 -31.92 -38.96 -39.04
C SER A 168 -32.39 -39.03 -40.52
N SER A 169 -31.85 -39.99 -41.28
CA SER A 169 -32.56 -40.98 -42.14
C SER A 169 -31.55 -42.11 -42.43
N LYS A 170 -31.76 -43.37 -42.02
CA LYS A 170 -32.52 -44.42 -42.74
C LYS A 170 -32.18 -44.52 -44.22
#